data_AF-A0A938MQY4-F1
#
_entry.id   AF-A0A938MQY4-F1
#
_cell.length_a   1.000
_cell.length_b   1.000
_cell.length_c   1.000
_cell.angle_alpha   90.00
_cell.angle_beta   90.00
_cell.angle_gamma   90.00
#
_symmetry.space_group_name_H-M   'P 1'
#
loop_
_entity.id
_entity.type
_entity.pdbx_description
1 polymer ?
#
loop_
_entity_poly.entity_id
_entity_poly.type
_entity_poly.pdbx_seq_one_letter_code
_entity_poly.pdbx_strand_id
1 'polypeptide(L)'
;MQIHGPTHIHGPQPINAPHRAQGPQAPAQTGYVAGTDQLDISPEAYLVSRVRDLPDIRADRVAAIRAAIESGVYETEAKLEIAVGRLLDEISG
;
A
#
# COMPACT_ATOMS: atom_id res chain seq x y z
N MET A 1 62.87 80.10 -11.05
CA MET A 1 61.63 79.32 -10.81
C MET A 1 61.12 78.87 -12.17
N GLN A 2 61.53 77.69 -12.64
CA GLN A 2 60.99 77.08 -13.87
C GLN A 2 59.78 76.22 -13.48
N ILE A 3 58.61 76.50 -14.05
CA ILE A 3 57.38 75.73 -13.83
C ILE A 3 57.25 74.78 -15.03
N HIS A 4 57.38 73.48 -14.79
CA HIS A 4 57.14 72.46 -15.81
C HIS A 4 55.62 72.28 -16.01
N GLY A 5 55.13 72.51 -17.23
CA GLY A 5 53.73 72.37 -17.60
C GLY A 5 53.26 70.90 -17.64
N PRO A 6 51.97 70.63 -17.38
CA PRO A 6 51.47 69.27 -17.18
C PRO A 6 51.10 68.61 -18.50
N THR A 7 52.03 67.86 -19.11
CA THR A 7 51.70 66.99 -20.24
C THR A 7 52.39 65.63 -20.10
N HIS A 8 51.76 64.72 -19.37
CA HIS A 8 51.99 63.28 -19.52
C HIS A 8 50.64 62.61 -19.78
N ILE A 9 50.29 62.51 -21.07
CA ILE A 9 49.09 61.82 -21.54
C ILE A 9 49.42 60.34 -21.70
N HIS A 10 48.90 59.50 -20.80
CA HIS A 10 48.93 58.05 -20.94
C HIS A 10 47.80 57.61 -21.89
N GLY A 11 48.13 56.80 -22.91
CA GLY A 11 47.15 56.21 -23.81
C GLY A 11 46.25 55.18 -23.09
N PRO A 12 45.06 54.85 -23.65
CA PRO A 12 44.10 53.98 -22.99
C PRO A 12 44.66 52.56 -22.81
N GLN A 13 44.65 52.05 -21.58
CA GLN A 13 44.94 50.65 -21.29
C GLN A 13 43.69 49.78 -21.54
N PRO A 14 43.81 48.62 -22.21
CA PRO A 14 42.69 47.70 -22.34
C PRO A 14 42.40 47.00 -20.99
N ILE A 15 41.15 47.03 -20.56
CA ILE A 15 40.65 46.26 -19.42
C ILE A 15 40.26 44.86 -19.93
N ASN A 16 40.95 43.83 -19.43
CA ASN A 16 40.48 42.45 -19.54
C ASN A 16 39.47 42.18 -18.42
N ALA A 17 38.24 41.82 -18.77
CA ALA A 17 37.21 41.46 -17.79
C ALA A 17 37.58 40.13 -17.10
N PRO A 18 37.69 40.09 -15.76
CA PRO A 18 37.86 38.83 -15.08
C PRO A 18 36.46 38.26 -14.74
N HIS A 19 36.27 36.99 -15.08
CA HIS A 19 35.20 36.08 -14.63
C HIS A 19 33.89 36.09 -15.45
N ARG A 20 33.69 35.01 -16.21
CA ARG A 20 32.41 34.62 -16.81
C ARG A 20 31.39 34.45 -15.68
N ALA A 21 30.34 35.25 -15.67
CA ALA A 21 29.20 35.03 -14.79
C ALA A 21 28.59 33.65 -15.11
N GLN A 22 28.65 32.71 -14.16
CA GLN A 22 27.80 31.53 -14.18
C GLN A 22 26.35 32.01 -14.25
N GLY A 23 25.61 31.61 -15.28
CA GLY A 23 24.17 31.82 -15.35
C GLY A 23 23.44 31.10 -14.20
N PRO A 24 22.20 31.51 -13.88
CA PRO A 24 21.46 30.98 -12.73
C PRO A 24 21.31 29.46 -12.84
N GLN A 25 21.76 28.75 -11.80
CA GLN A 25 21.51 27.32 -11.63
C GLN A 25 19.99 27.09 -11.57
N ALA A 26 19.50 26.10 -12.34
CA ALA A 26 18.12 25.68 -12.27
C ALA A 26 17.76 25.33 -10.81
N PRO A 27 16.55 25.67 -10.33
CA PRO A 27 16.14 25.32 -8.98
C PRO A 27 16.25 23.79 -8.84
N ALA A 28 16.95 23.34 -7.81
CA ALA A 28 16.98 21.94 -7.46
C ALA A 28 15.54 21.47 -7.30
N GLN A 29 15.13 20.48 -8.09
CA GLN A 29 13.86 19.82 -7.89
C GLN A 29 13.91 19.17 -6.51
N THR A 30 13.28 19.80 -5.53
CA THR A 30 12.96 19.15 -4.26
C THR A 30 11.98 18.04 -4.63
N GLY A 31 12.50 16.84 -4.86
CA GLY A 31 11.68 15.66 -5.08
C GLY A 31 10.70 15.55 -3.94
N TYR A 32 9.40 15.56 -4.26
CA TYR A 32 8.38 15.21 -3.29
C TYR A 32 8.67 13.78 -2.86
N VAL A 33 9.18 13.61 -1.64
CA VAL A 33 9.18 12.30 -0.99
C VAL A 33 7.71 12.08 -0.62
N ALA A 34 6.96 11.41 -1.48
CA ALA A 34 5.67 10.88 -1.11
C ALA A 34 5.92 9.92 0.06
N GLY A 35 5.61 10.36 1.28
CA GLY A 35 5.65 9.49 2.44
C GLY A 35 4.79 8.27 2.15
N THR A 36 5.37 7.08 2.26
CA THR A 36 4.63 5.84 2.06
C THR A 36 3.67 5.68 3.24
N ASP A 37 2.37 5.73 2.96
CA ASP A 37 1.36 5.38 3.93
C ASP A 37 1.43 3.87 4.20
N GLN A 38 1.49 3.48 5.47
CA GLN A 38 1.55 2.08 5.89
C GLN A 38 0.24 1.72 6.58
N LEU A 39 -0.45 0.73 6.02
CA LEU A 39 -1.67 0.16 6.57
C LEU A 39 -1.41 -1.25 7.06
N ASP A 40 -1.52 -1.46 8.37
CA ASP A 40 -1.47 -2.77 8.99
C ASP A 40 -2.89 -3.24 9.34
N ILE A 41 -3.32 -4.35 8.74
CA ILE A 41 -4.62 -4.98 9.02
C ILE A 41 -4.41 -6.17 9.94
N SER A 42 -5.22 -6.26 11.00
CA SER A 42 -5.14 -7.40 11.90
C SER A 42 -5.52 -8.71 11.18
N PRO A 43 -4.91 -9.85 11.53
CA PRO A 43 -5.25 -11.14 10.93
C PRO A 43 -6.74 -11.49 11.05
N GLU A 44 -7.36 -11.11 12.17
CA GLU A 44 -8.78 -11.36 12.45
C GLU A 44 -9.67 -10.52 11.55
N ALA A 45 -9.34 -9.23 11.36
CA ALA A 45 -10.09 -8.33 10.47
C ALA A 45 -10.06 -8.84 9.01
N TYR A 46 -8.92 -9.38 8.58
CA TYR A 46 -8.78 -10.00 7.26
C TYR A 46 -9.63 -11.27 7.09
N LEU A 47 -9.75 -12.08 8.14
CA LEU A 47 -10.63 -13.25 8.12
C LEU A 47 -12.10 -12.84 8.08
N VAL A 48 -12.51 -11.85 8.87
CA VAL A 48 -13.88 -11.33 8.87
C VAL A 48 -14.26 -10.72 7.54
N SER A 49 -13.35 -9.99 6.87
CA SER A 49 -13.63 -9.45 5.53
C SER A 49 -13.88 -10.58 4.53
N ARG A 50 -13.03 -11.63 4.55
CA ARG A 50 -13.25 -12.81 3.71
C ARG A 50 -14.58 -13.49 3.97
N VAL A 51 -15.03 -13.56 5.24
CA VAL A 51 -16.34 -14.13 5.59
C VAL A 51 -17.49 -13.34 4.97
N ARG A 52 -17.37 -12.00 4.92
CA ARG A 52 -18.38 -11.14 4.28
C ARG A 52 -18.45 -11.30 2.77
N ASP A 53 -17.37 -11.76 2.15
CA ASP A 53 -17.33 -12.04 0.71
C ASP A 53 -17.98 -13.39 0.37
N LEU A 54 -18.29 -14.25 1.35
CA LEU A 54 -19.05 -15.47 1.09
C LEU A 54 -20.51 -15.13 0.79
N PRO A 55 -21.14 -15.88 -0.13
CA PRO A 55 -22.57 -15.74 -0.37
C PRO A 55 -23.35 -16.14 0.89
N ASP A 56 -24.48 -15.44 1.12
CA ASP A 56 -25.40 -15.71 2.24
C ASP A 56 -25.80 -17.19 2.33
N ILE A 57 -25.92 -17.85 1.17
CA ILE A 57 -26.25 -19.26 1.06
C ILE A 57 -25.29 -19.95 0.09
N ARG A 58 -24.69 -21.05 0.57
CA ARG A 58 -23.90 -21.97 -0.25
C ARG A 58 -24.83 -22.90 -1.04
N ALA A 59 -25.48 -22.36 -2.06
CA ALA A 59 -26.52 -23.03 -2.83
C ALA A 59 -26.11 -24.42 -3.33
N ASP A 60 -24.90 -24.58 -3.86
CA ASP A 60 -24.38 -25.87 -4.34
C ASP A 60 -24.32 -26.93 -3.25
N ARG A 61 -23.88 -26.53 -2.04
CA ARG A 61 -23.79 -27.45 -0.90
C ARG A 61 -25.18 -27.83 -0.40
N VAL A 62 -26.11 -26.89 -0.41
CA VAL A 62 -27.51 -27.16 -0.07
C VAL A 62 -28.12 -28.15 -1.07
N ALA A 63 -27.91 -27.94 -2.37
CA ALA A 63 -28.40 -28.84 -3.41
C ALA A 63 -27.82 -30.26 -3.25
N ALA A 64 -26.52 -30.38 -3.03
CA ALA A 64 -25.87 -31.67 -2.81
C ALA A 64 -26.40 -32.40 -1.56
N ILE A 65 -26.60 -31.66 -0.45
CA ILE A 65 -27.17 -32.23 0.78
C ILE A 65 -28.62 -32.68 0.55
N ARG A 66 -29.44 -31.87 -0.12
CA ARG A 66 -30.84 -32.25 -0.46
C ARG A 66 -30.88 -33.53 -1.28
N ALA A 67 -30.05 -33.64 -2.33
CA ALA A 67 -29.96 -34.84 -3.14
C ALA A 67 -29.55 -36.07 -2.31
N ALA A 68 -28.59 -35.93 -1.39
CA ALA A 68 -28.17 -37.01 -0.51
C ALA A 68 -29.27 -37.45 0.48
N ILE A 69 -30.11 -36.50 0.94
CA ILE A 69 -31.25 -36.79 1.82
C ILE A 69 -32.33 -37.53 1.02
N GLU A 70 -32.67 -37.05 -0.17
CA GLU A 70 -33.64 -37.69 -1.06
C GLU A 70 -33.21 -39.10 -1.47
N SER A 71 -31.90 -39.32 -1.69
CA SER A 71 -31.35 -40.64 -1.98
C SER A 71 -31.21 -41.53 -0.75
N GLY A 72 -31.44 -41.01 0.46
CA GLY A 72 -31.28 -41.73 1.73
C GLY A 72 -29.83 -42.04 2.12
N VAL A 73 -28.83 -41.43 1.46
CA VAL A 73 -27.39 -41.67 1.71
C VAL A 73 -26.79 -40.60 2.62
N TYR A 74 -27.58 -39.59 2.99
CA TYR A 74 -27.11 -38.55 3.89
C TYR A 74 -26.80 -39.08 5.29
N GLU A 75 -27.64 -39.98 5.81
CA GLU A 75 -27.44 -40.60 7.12
C GLU A 75 -26.49 -41.80 7.00
N THR A 76 -25.38 -41.72 7.71
CA THR A 76 -24.39 -42.80 7.80
C THR A 76 -24.26 -43.22 9.26
N GLU A 77 -23.88 -44.47 9.50
CA GLU A 77 -23.71 -45.00 10.87
C GLU A 77 -22.84 -44.08 11.73
N ALA A 78 -21.70 -43.64 11.19
CA ALA A 78 -20.79 -42.72 11.88
C ALA A 78 -21.43 -41.36 12.21
N LYS A 79 -22.30 -40.82 11.34
CA LYS A 79 -23.00 -39.57 11.62
C LYS A 79 -24.05 -39.75 12.72
N LEU A 80 -24.76 -40.88 12.71
CA LEU A 80 -25.77 -41.20 13.71
C LEU A 80 -25.15 -41.39 15.08
N GLU A 81 -24.04 -42.13 15.18
CA GLU A 81 -23.31 -42.33 16.44
C GLU A 81 -22.87 -40.98 17.05
N ILE A 82 -22.30 -40.10 16.22
CA ILE A 82 -21.89 -38.75 16.66
C ILE A 82 -23.10 -37.92 17.09
N ALA A 83 -24.18 -37.95 16.31
CA ALA A 83 -25.39 -37.17 16.61
C ALA A 83 -26.05 -37.64 17.92
N VAL A 84 -26.16 -38.95 18.12
CA VAL A 84 -26.72 -39.54 19.35
C VAL A 84 -25.82 -39.24 20.54
N GLY A 85 -24.49 -39.38 20.40
CA GLY A 85 -23.54 -39.05 21.47
C GLY A 85 -23.69 -37.60 21.93
N ARG A 86 -23.69 -36.65 20.98
CA ARG A 86 -23.88 -35.23 21.29
C ARG A 86 -25.22 -34.91 21.94
N LEU A 87 -26.29 -35.58 21.51
CA LEU A 87 -27.62 -35.42 22.10
C LEU A 87 -27.64 -35.89 23.57
N LEU A 88 -27.00 -37.02 23.87
CA LEU A 88 -26.91 -37.52 25.24
C LEU A 88 -26.04 -36.62 26.12
N ASP A 89 -24.94 -36.08 25.58
CA ASP A 89 -24.11 -35.09 26.27
C ASP A 89 -24.91 -33.81 26.59
N GLU A 90 -25.72 -33.32 25.65
CA GLU A 90 -26.57 -32.14 25.84
C GLU A 90 -27.64 -32.34 26.92
N ILE A 91 -28.22 -33.54 27.03
CA ILE A 91 -29.27 -33.84 28.03
C ILE A 91 -28.67 -34.13 29.41
N SER A 92 -27.40 -34.56 29.48
CA SER A 92 -26.72 -34.94 30.73
C SER A 92 -25.85 -33.85 31.36
N GLY A 93 -25.60 -32.75 30.64
CA GLY A 93 -24.94 -31.54 31.16
C GLY A 93 -25.91 -30.57 31.83
#